data_AF-A0AAD8E958-F1
#
_entry.id   AF-A0AAD8E958-F1
#
_cell.length_a   1.000
_cell.length_b   1.000
_cell.length_c   1.000
_cell.angle_alpha   90.00
_cell.angle_beta   90.00
_cell.angle_gamma   90.00
#
_symmetry.space_group_name_H-M   'P 1'
#
loop_
_entity.id
_entity.type
_entity.pdbx_description
1 polymer ?
#
loop_
_entity_poly.entity_id
_entity_poly.type
_entity_poly.pdbx_seq_one_letter_code
_entity_poly.pdbx_strand_id
1 'polypeptide(L)'
;MVKTYQLSKEYKYGTLIKIAPVTTESELNAVTCLQVNGTNGSNVEPQSILPDLTGFQYIGIEPVNGLDCEKWRLVDVKEEKVNKYTVWIRYKYEEKGIKTIIPVMYEMRGYNTLLGSHYDHYYLMYDWFSPDEPSADVFKLSPNVTCSSFPGPGDKHIVTFNPMSEFINNIDHHVESEFDIFKRRHNKQYEDLIEHGKRKEIFRQNLRFINSKNREVVGYQLGVNHLADRTDLELKALRGKQYSGGYNGGAPFPYTNVKELINGIPSNLDWRLYGAVTPVKDQSVCGSCWSFGTTGTIEGAYFLKYGHQVRFSQQALIDCSWGFGNNGCDGGEDFRSYQWMMKHGGLPLEDDYGGYLGQDGYCHVDNVTLTGKIKGYVNVTSGDEDALKVALAKHGPISVAISIINQTSLTIQCC
;
A
#
# COMPACT_ATOMS: atom_id res chain seq x y z
N MET A 1 -5.09 -0.05 25.43
CA MET A 1 -3.69 0.05 24.94
C MET A 1 -3.21 -1.36 24.63
N VAL A 2 -2.60 -1.57 23.46
CA VAL A 2 -2.03 -2.88 23.07
C VAL A 2 -0.84 -3.18 23.96
N LYS A 3 -0.75 -4.41 24.48
CA LYS A 3 0.41 -4.88 25.25
C LYS A 3 1.10 -6.00 24.49
N THR A 4 2.42 -5.95 24.39
CA THR A 4 3.23 -7.04 23.82
C THR A 4 4.24 -7.52 24.85
N TYR A 5 4.35 -8.84 24.98
CA TYR A 5 5.25 -9.52 25.91
C TYR A 5 6.21 -10.40 25.12
N GLN A 6 7.48 -10.43 25.55
CA GLN A 6 8.52 -11.30 25.03
C GLN A 6 9.01 -12.17 26.20
N LEU A 7 8.56 -13.41 26.26
CA LEU A 7 8.74 -14.30 27.41
C LEU A 7 9.67 -15.45 27.02
N SER A 8 10.98 -15.26 27.20
CA SER A 8 11.99 -16.24 26.77
C SER A 8 12.06 -17.51 27.62
N LYS A 9 11.60 -17.43 28.88
CA LYS A 9 11.58 -18.58 29.81
C LYS A 9 10.34 -19.45 29.66
N GLU A 10 9.34 -19.00 28.91
CA GLU A 10 8.13 -19.77 28.63
C GLU A 10 8.29 -20.55 27.33
N TYR A 11 7.94 -21.85 27.35
CA TYR A 11 8.17 -22.78 26.24
C TYR A 11 9.66 -22.97 25.89
N LYS A 12 9.96 -23.93 25.01
CA LYS A 12 11.35 -24.34 24.69
C LYS A 12 12.19 -23.25 24.01
N TYR A 13 11.54 -22.38 23.24
CA TYR A 13 12.19 -21.34 22.42
C TYR A 13 11.54 -19.96 22.66
N GLY A 14 11.03 -19.73 23.87
CA GLY A 14 10.31 -18.51 24.21
C GLY A 14 8.94 -18.36 23.51
N THR A 15 8.21 -17.31 23.89
CA THR A 15 6.92 -16.96 23.28
C THR A 15 6.68 -15.44 23.24
N LEU A 16 5.99 -15.00 22.21
CA LEU A 16 5.49 -13.64 22.06
C LEU A 16 3.99 -13.61 22.29
N ILE A 17 3.55 -12.70 23.15
CA ILE A 17 2.14 -12.54 23.47
C ILE A 17 1.72 -11.12 23.17
N LYS A 18 0.58 -10.95 22.49
CA LYS A 18 0.00 -9.65 22.18
C LYS A 18 -1.43 -9.62 22.67
N ILE A 19 -1.70 -8.71 23.61
CA ILE A 19 -3.05 -8.38 24.07
C ILE A 19 -3.50 -7.14 23.32
N ALA A 20 -4.49 -7.30 22.45
CA ALA A 20 -4.99 -6.22 21.61
C ALA A 20 -6.53 -6.25 21.53
N PRO A 21 -7.20 -5.11 21.35
CA PRO A 21 -8.59 -5.10 20.92
C PRO A 21 -8.66 -5.64 19.48
N VAL A 22 -9.42 -6.71 19.27
CA VAL A 22 -9.65 -7.32 17.96
C VAL A 22 -11.12 -7.17 17.63
N THR A 23 -11.41 -6.67 16.45
CA THR A 23 -12.77 -6.57 15.92
C THR A 23 -13.02 -7.74 14.98
N THR A 24 -14.15 -8.41 15.19
CA THR A 24 -14.68 -9.48 14.33
C THR A 24 -16.02 -9.04 13.76
N GLU A 25 -16.63 -9.86 12.90
CA GLU A 25 -17.97 -9.59 12.37
C GLU A 25 -19.03 -9.53 13.48
N SER A 26 -18.81 -10.22 14.61
CA SER A 26 -19.76 -10.33 15.72
C SER A 26 -19.42 -9.47 16.93
N GLU A 27 -18.18 -9.00 17.08
CA GLU A 27 -17.72 -8.33 18.29
C GLU A 27 -16.73 -7.20 17.98
N LEU A 28 -16.99 -6.00 18.52
CA LEU A 28 -16.17 -4.82 18.32
C LEU A 28 -15.14 -4.67 19.44
N ASN A 29 -13.85 -4.59 19.09
CA ASN A 29 -12.74 -4.35 20.02
C ASN A 29 -12.63 -5.36 21.19
N ALA A 30 -12.94 -6.63 20.95
CA ALA A 30 -12.78 -7.72 21.92
C ALA A 30 -11.32 -7.81 22.39
N VAL A 31 -11.07 -7.72 23.70
CA VAL A 31 -9.71 -7.86 24.26
C VAL A 31 -9.25 -9.29 24.04
N THR A 32 -8.36 -9.48 23.06
CA THR A 32 -7.91 -10.80 22.63
C THR A 32 -6.43 -10.96 22.96
N CYS A 33 -6.07 -12.13 23.50
CA CYS A 33 -4.68 -12.51 23.69
C CYS A 33 -4.23 -13.45 22.55
N LEU A 34 -3.22 -13.03 21.81
CA LEU A 34 -2.66 -13.77 20.69
C LEU A 34 -1.22 -14.18 21.01
N GLN A 35 -0.89 -15.44 20.73
CA GLN A 35 0.39 -16.05 21.07
C GLN A 35 1.12 -16.55 19.81
N VAL A 36 2.43 -16.31 19.75
CA VAL A 36 3.35 -16.84 18.74
C VAL A 36 4.55 -17.45 19.46
N ASN A 37 4.71 -18.77 19.37
CA ASN A 37 5.84 -19.46 19.97
C ASN A 37 7.08 -19.38 19.08
N GLY A 38 8.25 -19.23 19.69
CA GLY A 38 9.51 -19.33 18.98
C GLY A 38 9.79 -20.74 18.47
N THR A 39 10.76 -20.83 17.56
CA THR A 39 11.25 -22.10 16.99
C THR A 39 12.77 -22.19 17.09
N ASN A 40 13.34 -23.35 16.76
CA ASN A 40 14.80 -23.55 16.79
C ASN A 40 15.55 -22.57 15.87
N GLY A 41 14.92 -22.08 14.79
CA GLY A 41 15.50 -21.09 13.88
C GLY A 41 15.10 -19.64 14.20
N SER A 42 14.22 -19.42 15.17
CA SER A 42 13.69 -18.09 15.52
C SER A 42 13.26 -18.10 16.99
N ASN A 43 14.27 -18.12 17.87
CA ASN A 43 14.08 -18.10 19.31
C ASN A 43 13.56 -16.72 19.76
N VAL A 44 12.65 -16.68 20.73
CA VAL A 44 12.14 -15.44 21.31
C VAL A 44 12.98 -15.06 22.51
N GLU A 45 13.80 -14.03 22.35
CA GLU A 45 14.62 -13.45 23.42
C GLU A 45 14.11 -12.05 23.79
N PRO A 46 14.29 -11.59 25.04
CA PRO A 46 13.93 -10.24 25.43
C PRO A 46 14.82 -9.25 24.70
N GLN A 47 14.21 -8.33 23.96
CA GLN A 47 14.92 -7.27 23.28
C GLN A 47 15.08 -6.02 24.15
N SER A 48 16.29 -5.44 24.15
CA SER A 48 16.55 -4.09 24.63
C SER A 48 16.02 -3.03 23.65
N ILE A 49 15.40 -1.97 24.18
CA ILE A 49 15.05 -0.76 23.41
C ILE A 49 16.23 0.22 23.28
N LEU A 50 17.34 -0.07 23.96
CA LEU A 50 18.58 0.71 23.91
C LEU A 50 19.54 0.08 22.90
N PRO A 51 20.21 0.88 22.06
CA PRO A 51 21.27 0.39 21.19
C PRO A 51 22.48 -0.06 22.02
N ASP A 52 23.27 -0.99 21.47
CA ASP A 52 24.61 -1.28 21.99
C ASP A 52 25.52 -0.07 21.71
N LEU A 53 26.06 0.52 22.76
CA LEU A 53 26.92 1.70 22.67
C LEU A 53 28.40 1.36 22.49
N THR A 54 28.74 0.08 22.36
CA THR A 54 30.11 -0.35 22.09
C THR A 54 30.66 0.30 20.83
N GLY A 55 31.82 0.96 20.94
CA GLY A 55 32.48 1.65 19.83
C GLY A 55 31.98 3.07 19.52
N PHE A 56 30.94 3.56 20.20
CA PHE A 56 30.52 4.95 20.06
C PHE A 56 31.56 5.90 20.67
N GLN A 57 31.78 7.04 19.99
CA GLN A 57 32.71 8.07 20.44
C GLN A 57 31.96 9.36 20.78
N TYR A 58 32.35 10.01 21.88
CA TYR A 58 31.83 11.32 22.24
C TYR A 58 32.23 12.36 21.18
N ILE A 59 31.26 13.15 20.71
CA ILE A 59 31.47 14.17 19.67
C ILE A 59 31.00 15.58 20.05
N GLY A 60 30.45 15.76 21.26
CA GLY A 60 30.08 17.09 21.78
C GLY A 60 28.79 17.09 22.59
N ILE A 61 28.32 18.29 22.92
CA ILE A 61 27.02 18.53 23.57
C ILE A 61 26.09 19.16 22.54
N GLU A 62 24.85 18.68 22.46
CA GLU A 62 23.81 19.23 21.59
C GLU A 62 22.47 19.28 22.34
N PRO A 63 21.75 20.41 22.31
CA PRO A 63 20.43 20.50 22.91
C PRO A 63 19.40 19.72 22.08
N VAL A 64 18.68 18.80 22.71
CA VAL A 64 17.56 18.06 22.11
C VAL A 64 16.32 18.31 22.96
N ASN A 65 15.25 18.83 22.36
CA ASN A 65 14.02 19.22 23.08
C ASN A 65 14.27 20.14 24.29
N GLY A 66 15.25 21.03 24.20
CA GLY A 66 15.62 21.95 25.28
C GLY A 66 16.46 21.32 26.41
N LEU A 67 16.92 20.07 26.25
CA LEU A 67 17.81 19.40 27.19
C LEU A 67 19.22 19.30 26.61
N ASP A 68 20.23 19.78 27.35
CA ASP A 68 21.64 19.59 26.97
C ASP A 68 22.01 18.10 27.09
N CYS A 69 22.35 17.50 25.94
CA CYS A 69 22.65 16.08 25.84
C CYS A 69 24.09 15.89 25.35
N GLU A 70 24.81 14.95 25.96
CA GLU A 70 26.03 14.43 25.35
C GLU A 70 25.67 13.65 24.08
N LYS A 71 26.35 13.98 22.99
CA LYS A 71 26.19 13.37 21.69
C LYS A 71 27.33 12.40 21.43
N TRP A 72 26.97 11.16 21.15
CA TRP A 72 27.90 10.07 20.89
C TRP A 72 27.63 9.48 19.51
N ARG A 73 28.66 9.09 18.77
CA ARG A 73 28.53 8.60 17.41
C ARG A 73 29.41 7.38 17.16
N LEU A 74 28.82 6.36 16.56
CA LEU A 74 29.51 5.27 15.90
C LEU A 74 29.47 5.50 14.38
N VAL A 75 30.62 5.34 13.74
CA VAL A 75 30.74 5.36 12.29
C VAL A 75 31.17 3.97 11.85
N ASP A 76 30.28 3.27 11.16
CA ASP A 76 30.57 1.97 10.57
C ASP A 76 30.80 2.16 9.07
N VAL A 77 31.98 1.75 8.60
CA VAL A 77 32.36 1.86 7.19
C VAL A 77 32.45 0.45 6.62
N LYS A 78 31.54 0.13 5.71
CA LYS A 78 31.57 -1.12 4.95
C LYS A 78 31.82 -0.78 3.48
N GLU A 79 32.95 -1.27 2.97
CA GLU A 79 33.48 -0.92 1.65
C GLU A 79 33.66 0.60 1.50
N GLU A 80 32.86 1.26 0.66
CA GLU A 80 32.90 2.72 0.41
C GLU A 80 31.75 3.48 1.09
N LYS A 81 30.92 2.81 1.89
CA LYS A 81 29.70 3.38 2.47
C LYS A 81 29.83 3.61 3.97
N VAL A 82 29.27 4.75 4.41
CA VAL A 82 29.38 5.25 5.78
C VAL A 82 28.02 5.23 6.46
N ASN A 83 27.87 4.35 7.44
CA ASN A 83 26.76 4.34 8.37
C ASN A 83 27.12 5.14 9.61
N LYS A 84 26.22 6.03 10.04
CA LYS A 84 26.37 6.85 11.23
C LYS A 84 25.23 6.54 12.17
N TYR A 85 25.58 6.06 13.34
CA TYR A 85 24.66 5.86 14.45
C TYR A 85 24.99 6.91 15.48
N THR A 86 24.01 7.71 15.88
CA THR A 86 24.22 8.80 16.84
C THR A 86 23.25 8.62 18.00
N VAL A 87 23.73 8.69 19.23
CA VAL A 87 22.89 8.68 20.43
C VAL A 87 23.09 10.00 21.18
N TRP A 88 21.99 10.52 21.73
CA TRP A 88 21.98 11.65 22.64
C TRP A 88 21.57 11.11 23.99
N ILE A 89 22.44 11.29 24.98
CA ILE A 89 22.21 10.88 26.35
C ILE A 89 22.36 12.09 27.27
N ARG A 90 21.57 12.11 28.33
CA ARG A 90 21.75 13.06 29.42
C ARG A 90 21.98 12.28 30.71
N TYR A 91 22.33 13.01 31.75
CA TYR A 91 22.58 12.41 33.05
C TYR A 91 21.65 12.98 34.10
N LYS A 92 21.12 12.09 34.93
CA LYS A 92 20.47 12.45 36.16
C LYS A 92 21.43 12.15 37.31
N TYR A 93 21.71 13.19 38.08
CA TYR A 93 22.54 13.08 39.27
C TYR A 93 21.64 12.76 40.46
N GLU A 94 21.90 11.64 41.11
CA GLU A 94 21.23 11.25 42.35
C GLU A 94 22.06 11.68 43.57
N GLU A 95 21.46 11.69 44.77
CA GLU A 95 21.99 12.27 46.02
C GLU A 95 23.32 11.67 46.53
N LYS A 96 23.99 10.79 45.77
CA LYS A 96 25.27 10.16 46.12
C LYS A 96 26.30 10.17 44.99
N GLY A 97 26.13 11.02 43.98
CA GLY A 97 27.05 11.08 42.83
C GLY A 97 26.89 9.92 41.85
N ILE A 98 25.86 9.10 42.00
CA ILE A 98 25.47 8.08 41.02
C ILE A 98 24.91 8.80 39.79
N LYS A 99 25.53 8.51 38.64
CA LYS A 99 25.21 9.11 37.35
C LYS A 99 24.29 8.15 36.59
N THR A 100 22.99 8.40 36.60
CA THR A 100 22.05 7.61 35.80
C THR A 100 22.05 8.14 34.37
N ILE A 101 22.37 7.26 33.41
CA ILE A 101 22.34 7.59 31.98
C ILE A 101 20.89 7.53 31.50
N ILE A 102 20.42 8.61 30.89
CA ILE A 102 19.08 8.72 30.34
C ILE A 102 19.21 8.89 28.82
N PRO A 103 18.75 7.93 28.01
CA PRO A 103 18.67 8.11 26.56
C PRO A 103 17.62 9.17 26.24
N VAL A 104 17.91 10.02 25.27
CA VAL A 104 17.00 11.09 24.82
C VAL A 104 16.61 10.86 23.37
N MET A 105 17.60 10.54 22.53
CA MET A 105 17.37 10.26 21.12
C MET A 105 18.40 9.26 20.61
N TYR A 106 17.99 8.39 19.69
CA TYR A 106 18.88 7.57 18.89
C TYR A 106 18.57 7.81 17.42
N GLU A 107 19.59 8.13 16.63
CA GLU A 107 19.49 8.41 15.21
C GLU A 107 20.34 7.43 14.43
N MET A 108 19.75 6.83 13.40
CA MET A 108 20.44 5.99 12.44
C MET A 108 20.43 6.71 11.11
N ARG A 109 21.60 6.92 10.55
CA ARG A 109 21.81 7.56 9.24
C ARG A 109 22.78 6.69 8.45
N GLY A 110 22.26 5.83 7.59
CA GLY A 110 23.11 4.83 6.97
C GLY A 110 22.59 4.29 5.65
N TYR A 111 23.52 3.69 4.92
CA TYR A 111 23.30 2.86 3.76
C TYR A 111 22.86 1.46 4.17
N ASN A 112 21.76 0.99 3.58
CA ASN A 112 21.40 -0.42 3.64
C ASN A 112 22.17 -1.22 2.58
N THR A 113 22.60 -2.41 2.97
CA THR A 113 23.52 -3.30 2.24
C THR A 113 22.90 -3.85 0.96
N LEU A 114 23.17 -3.18 -0.16
CA LEU A 114 23.91 -3.80 -1.26
C LEU A 114 24.40 -2.68 -2.20
N LEU A 115 23.54 -1.85 -2.80
CA LEU A 115 23.94 -1.17 -4.04
C LEU A 115 23.38 0.26 -4.26
N GLY A 116 23.18 1.02 -3.17
CA GLY A 116 23.36 2.49 -3.20
C GLY A 116 22.18 3.38 -3.60
N SER A 117 20.93 3.00 -3.36
CA SER A 117 19.80 3.82 -3.84
C SER A 117 19.18 4.80 -2.85
N HIS A 118 19.26 4.61 -1.52
CA HIS A 118 18.61 5.52 -0.56
C HIS A 118 19.40 5.68 0.76
N TYR A 119 19.35 6.90 1.32
CA TYR A 119 19.84 7.22 2.65
C TYR A 119 18.70 7.00 3.63
N ASP A 120 18.76 5.93 4.40
CA ASP A 120 17.77 5.69 5.44
C ASP A 120 18.11 6.55 6.65
N HIS A 121 17.12 7.33 7.10
CA HIS A 121 17.23 8.17 8.28
C HIS A 121 16.09 7.86 9.24
N TYR A 122 16.44 7.26 10.37
CA TYR A 122 15.51 6.95 11.46
C TYR A 122 15.92 7.68 12.72
N TYR A 123 14.92 8.00 13.54
CA TYR A 123 15.11 8.47 14.89
C TYR A 123 14.16 7.76 15.84
N LEU A 124 14.68 7.37 17.00
CA LEU A 124 13.92 6.93 18.17
C LEU A 124 14.02 8.03 19.21
N MET A 125 12.88 8.54 19.64
CA MET A 125 12.80 9.52 20.71
C MET A 125 12.36 8.81 21.98
N TYR A 126 13.06 9.06 23.08
CA TYR A 126 12.75 8.48 24.37
C TYR A 126 12.00 9.52 25.20
N ASP A 127 10.68 9.36 25.32
CA ASP A 127 9.84 10.27 26.11
C ASP A 127 10.09 10.13 27.62
N TRP A 128 10.34 8.90 28.06
CA TRP A 128 10.62 8.56 29.46
C TRP A 128 11.52 7.32 29.57
N PHE A 129 12.37 7.29 30.58
CA PHE A 129 13.26 6.17 30.89
C PHE A 129 13.47 6.04 32.41
N SER A 130 13.46 4.82 32.91
CA SER A 130 13.96 4.47 34.26
C SER A 130 14.89 3.26 34.16
N PRO A 131 16.05 3.29 34.85
CA PRO A 131 16.93 2.12 34.98
C PRO A 131 16.44 1.11 36.03
N ASP A 132 15.43 1.47 36.82
CA ASP A 132 14.94 0.65 37.92
C ASP A 132 14.35 -0.66 37.38
N GLU A 133 14.64 -1.77 38.06
CA GLU A 133 14.05 -3.06 37.72
C GLU A 133 12.52 -2.97 37.89
N PRO A 134 11.74 -3.18 36.81
CA PRO A 134 10.28 -3.15 36.92
C PRO A 134 9.80 -4.33 37.75
N SER A 135 8.70 -4.15 38.49
CA SER A 135 8.08 -5.24 39.24
C SER A 135 7.83 -6.45 38.33
N ALA A 136 8.12 -7.65 38.84
CA ALA A 136 7.85 -8.90 38.13
C ALA A 136 6.38 -9.05 37.70
N ASP A 137 5.46 -8.37 38.39
CA ASP A 137 4.04 -8.37 38.05
C ASP A 137 3.74 -7.72 36.69
N VAL A 138 4.62 -6.84 36.19
CA VAL A 138 4.46 -6.20 34.87
C VAL A 138 4.54 -7.24 33.74
N PHE A 139 5.29 -8.32 33.95
CA PHE A 139 5.45 -9.40 32.97
C PHE A 139 4.42 -10.52 33.12
N LYS A 140 3.59 -10.49 34.17
CA LYS A 140 2.53 -11.49 34.37
C LYS A 140 1.31 -11.14 33.52
N LEU A 141 0.80 -12.14 32.80
CA LEU A 141 -0.52 -12.04 32.18
C LEU A 141 -1.59 -12.03 33.27
N SER A 142 -2.67 -11.29 33.04
CA SER A 142 -3.80 -11.30 33.97
C SER A 142 -4.41 -12.71 34.02
N PRO A 143 -4.81 -13.21 35.21
CA PRO A 143 -5.22 -14.60 35.40
C PRO A 143 -6.45 -15.02 34.58
N ASN A 144 -7.24 -14.06 34.09
CA ASN A 144 -8.44 -14.30 33.29
C ASN A 144 -8.18 -14.24 31.78
N VAL A 145 -6.93 -14.09 31.34
CA VAL A 145 -6.56 -13.97 29.93
C VAL A 145 -6.07 -15.33 29.43
N THR A 146 -6.86 -15.95 28.54
CA THR A 146 -6.43 -17.15 27.81
C THR A 146 -5.96 -16.75 26.42
N CYS A 147 -4.77 -17.20 26.03
CA CYS A 147 -4.17 -16.84 24.76
C CYS A 147 -4.44 -17.91 23.70
N SER A 148 -4.85 -17.47 22.52
CA SER A 148 -4.99 -18.32 21.34
C SER A 148 -3.77 -18.14 20.43
N SER A 149 -3.47 -19.13 19.61
CA SER A 149 -2.44 -18.98 18.58
C SER A 149 -2.82 -17.86 17.62
N PHE A 150 -1.84 -17.05 17.21
CA PHE A 150 -2.07 -16.01 16.21
C PHE A 150 -2.55 -16.65 14.89
N PRO A 151 -3.65 -16.16 14.28
CA PRO A 151 -4.16 -16.72 13.03
C PRO A 151 -3.17 -16.44 11.90
N GLY A 152 -2.68 -17.49 11.25
CA GLY A 152 -1.70 -17.39 10.17
C GLY A 152 -0.47 -18.29 10.38
N PRO A 153 0.61 -18.08 9.61
CA PRO A 153 1.76 -18.99 9.57
C PRO A 153 2.72 -18.85 10.77
N GLY A 154 2.21 -18.92 12.00
CA GLY A 154 3.01 -19.13 13.21
C GLY A 154 4.16 -18.14 13.42
N ASP A 155 5.39 -18.66 13.44
CA ASP A 155 6.64 -17.95 13.74
C ASP A 155 7.00 -16.84 12.73
N LYS A 156 6.38 -16.83 11.54
CA LYS A 156 6.50 -15.69 10.61
C LYS A 156 5.98 -14.37 11.19
N HIS A 157 5.16 -14.42 12.24
CA HIS A 157 4.65 -13.23 12.92
C HIS A 157 5.57 -12.68 14.01
N ILE A 158 6.67 -13.36 14.36
CA ILE A 158 7.62 -12.91 15.39
C ILE A 158 8.04 -11.46 15.15
N VAL A 159 8.31 -11.08 13.89
CA VAL A 159 8.75 -9.72 13.58
C VAL A 159 7.62 -8.70 13.60
N THR A 160 6.40 -9.08 13.21
CA THR A 160 5.23 -8.20 13.37
C THR A 160 4.87 -7.94 14.83
N PHE A 161 5.27 -8.84 15.74
CA PHE A 161 5.14 -8.68 17.18
C PHE A 161 6.30 -7.87 17.79
N ASN A 162 7.48 -7.91 17.18
CA ASN A 162 8.65 -7.17 17.62
C ASN A 162 9.33 -6.37 16.49
N PRO A 163 8.68 -5.31 15.98
CA PRO A 163 9.23 -4.50 14.89
C PRO A 163 10.50 -3.75 15.31
N MET A 164 10.72 -3.55 16.62
CA MET A 164 11.91 -2.88 17.14
C MET A 164 13.20 -3.66 16.87
N SER A 165 13.13 -4.97 16.69
CA SER A 165 14.29 -5.84 16.44
C SER A 165 15.02 -5.46 15.15
N GLU A 166 14.27 -5.02 14.14
CA GLU A 166 14.83 -4.54 12.88
C GLU A 166 15.60 -3.23 13.08
N PHE A 167 15.08 -2.30 13.90
CA PHE A 167 15.68 -0.97 14.10
C PHE A 167 16.88 -0.97 15.07
N ILE A 168 16.83 -1.75 16.15
CA ILE A 168 17.87 -1.75 17.19
C ILE A 168 18.95 -2.80 16.92
N ASN A 169 18.54 -4.01 16.51
CA ASN A 169 19.42 -5.17 16.38
C ASN A 169 19.74 -5.52 14.92
N ASN A 170 19.22 -4.77 13.96
CA ASN A 170 19.45 -4.97 12.53
C ASN A 170 19.05 -6.39 12.05
N ILE A 171 18.00 -6.97 12.64
CA ILE A 171 17.48 -8.30 12.27
C ILE A 171 16.57 -8.17 11.04
N ASP A 172 17.07 -8.53 9.86
CA ASP A 172 16.39 -8.29 8.58
C ASP A 172 16.02 -9.58 7.79
N HIS A 173 16.37 -10.76 8.30
CA HIS A 173 16.09 -12.06 7.66
C HIS A 173 14.62 -12.26 7.25
N HIS A 174 13.69 -11.70 8.02
CA HIS A 174 12.27 -11.76 7.71
C HIS A 174 11.91 -11.00 6.42
N VAL A 175 12.56 -9.85 6.16
CA VAL A 175 12.36 -9.07 4.94
C VAL A 175 12.86 -9.85 3.74
N GLU A 176 14.02 -10.51 3.86
CA GLU A 176 14.55 -11.36 2.79
C GLU A 176 13.58 -12.49 2.44
N SER A 177 13.09 -13.21 3.46
CA SER A 177 12.10 -14.29 3.27
C SER A 177 10.81 -13.79 2.61
N GLU A 178 10.24 -12.67 3.08
CA GLU A 178 9.02 -12.10 2.52
C GLU A 178 9.24 -11.57 1.10
N PHE A 179 10.40 -10.98 0.82
CA PHE A 179 10.76 -10.51 -0.51
C PHE A 179 10.96 -11.67 -1.50
N ASP A 180 11.52 -12.79 -1.07
CA ASP A 180 11.62 -14.01 -1.87
C ASP A 180 10.26 -14.64 -2.18
N ILE A 181 9.33 -14.60 -1.22
CA ILE A 181 7.93 -15.00 -1.46
C ILE A 181 7.27 -14.06 -2.46
N PHE A 182 7.44 -12.75 -2.26
CA PHE A 182 6.92 -11.71 -3.14
C PHE A 182 7.42 -11.88 -4.58
N LYS A 183 8.73 -12.03 -4.78
CA LYS A 183 9.34 -12.24 -6.11
C LYS A 183 8.75 -13.47 -6.80
N ARG A 184 8.64 -14.60 -6.09
CA ARG A 184 8.06 -15.83 -6.64
C ARG A 184 6.58 -15.67 -6.97
N ARG A 185 5.80 -15.07 -6.08
CA ARG A 185 4.35 -14.88 -6.26
C ARG A 185 4.02 -13.96 -7.44
N HIS A 186 4.84 -12.93 -7.66
CA HIS A 186 4.61 -11.92 -8.69
C HIS A 186 5.56 -12.04 -9.89
N ASN A 187 6.25 -13.17 -10.01
CA ASN A 187 7.23 -13.46 -11.06
C ASN A 187 8.23 -12.31 -11.33
N LYS A 188 8.74 -11.70 -10.26
CA LYS A 188 9.64 -10.55 -10.34
C LYS A 188 11.03 -11.02 -10.73
N GLN A 189 11.56 -10.42 -11.79
CA GLN A 189 12.94 -10.54 -12.20
C GLN A 189 13.53 -9.14 -12.30
N TYR A 190 14.71 -8.96 -11.70
CA TYR A 190 15.42 -7.69 -11.69
C TYR A 190 16.68 -7.84 -12.53
N GLU A 191 17.01 -6.77 -13.26
CA GLU A 191 18.08 -6.75 -14.27
C GLU A 191 19.44 -7.16 -13.70
N ASP A 192 19.76 -6.65 -12.52
CA ASP A 192 21.00 -6.90 -11.83
C ASP A 192 20.83 -6.90 -10.31
N LEU A 193 21.93 -7.13 -9.58
CA LEU A 193 21.95 -7.09 -8.13
C LEU A 193 21.61 -5.68 -7.60
N ILE A 194 21.89 -4.63 -8.38
CA ILE A 194 21.68 -3.22 -7.99
C ILE A 194 20.18 -2.96 -7.86
N GLU A 195 19.44 -3.30 -8.90
CA GLU A 195 18.00 -3.18 -8.95
C GLU A 195 17.34 -4.14 -7.95
N HIS A 196 17.84 -5.37 -7.79
CA HIS A 196 17.33 -6.29 -6.75
C HIS A 196 17.42 -5.67 -5.35
N GLY A 197 18.59 -5.12 -4.99
CA GLY A 197 18.80 -4.46 -3.69
C GLY A 197 17.89 -3.26 -3.51
N LYS A 198 17.76 -2.40 -4.53
CA LYS A 198 16.87 -1.24 -4.50
C LYS A 198 15.40 -1.64 -4.32
N ARG A 199 14.94 -2.66 -5.04
CA ARG A 199 13.55 -3.16 -4.98
C ARG A 199 13.24 -3.80 -3.63
N LYS A 200 14.20 -4.52 -3.05
CA LYS A 200 14.08 -5.06 -1.70
C LYS A 200 13.86 -3.96 -0.66
N GLU A 201 14.58 -2.84 -0.77
CA GLU A 201 14.40 -1.75 0.19
C GLU A 201 13.07 -1.02 0.03
N ILE A 202 12.64 -0.77 -1.20
CA ILE A 202 11.30 -0.22 -1.45
C ILE A 202 10.23 -1.15 -0.87
N PHE A 203 10.38 -2.45 -1.10
CA PHE A 203 9.51 -3.48 -0.52
C PHE A 203 9.52 -3.45 1.02
N ARG A 204 10.69 -3.34 1.66
CA ARG A 204 10.81 -3.22 3.11
C ARG A 204 10.02 -2.03 3.64
N GLN A 205 10.17 -0.84 3.05
CA GLN A 205 9.45 0.35 3.50
C GLN A 205 7.93 0.19 3.30
N ASN A 206 7.50 -0.35 2.15
CA ASN A 206 6.08 -0.60 1.88
C ASN A 206 5.50 -1.67 2.83
N LEU A 207 6.25 -2.72 3.16
CA LEU A 207 5.83 -3.74 4.12
C LEU A 207 5.65 -3.15 5.54
N ARG A 208 6.58 -2.29 5.97
CA ARG A 208 6.45 -1.56 7.24
C ARG A 208 5.21 -0.66 7.24
N PHE A 209 4.97 0.05 6.15
CA PHE A 209 3.78 0.89 6.00
C PHE A 209 2.48 0.07 6.06
N ILE A 210 2.40 -1.03 5.31
CA ILE A 210 1.26 -1.97 5.34
C ILE A 210 1.00 -2.44 6.78
N ASN A 211 2.05 -2.90 7.46
CA ASN A 211 1.95 -3.36 8.84
C ASN A 211 1.53 -2.24 9.79
N SER A 212 1.95 -0.99 9.55
CA SER A 212 1.55 0.16 10.36
C SER A 212 0.09 0.54 10.16
N LYS A 213 -0.37 0.66 8.91
CA LYS A 213 -1.77 0.98 8.61
C LYS A 213 -2.74 -0.10 9.07
N ASN A 214 -2.36 -1.37 8.95
CA ASN A 214 -3.19 -2.47 9.46
C ASN A 214 -3.30 -2.51 10.99
N ARG A 215 -2.51 -1.71 11.72
CA ARG A 215 -2.68 -1.51 13.18
C ARG A 215 -3.62 -0.34 13.51
N GLU A 216 -3.93 0.52 12.55
CA GLU A 216 -4.88 1.62 12.73
C GLU A 216 -6.32 1.09 12.63
N VAL A 217 -7.26 1.69 13.38
CA VAL A 217 -8.69 1.35 13.29
C VAL A 217 -9.30 2.16 12.14
N VAL A 218 -9.14 1.64 10.93
CA VAL A 218 -9.69 2.23 9.70
C VAL A 218 -10.55 1.20 8.96
N GLY A 219 -11.49 1.67 8.13
CA GLY A 219 -12.44 0.81 7.40
C GLY A 219 -11.86 -0.01 6.25
N TYR A 220 -10.54 -0.18 6.19
CA TYR A 220 -9.84 -0.92 5.14
C TYR A 220 -8.56 -1.57 5.68
N GLN A 221 -8.02 -2.54 4.93
CA GLN A 221 -6.72 -3.14 5.20
C GLN A 221 -5.85 -3.06 3.94
N LEU A 222 -4.54 -3.00 4.15
CA LEU A 222 -3.53 -3.08 3.09
C LEU A 222 -2.93 -4.48 3.04
N GLY A 223 -2.43 -4.86 1.87
CA GLY A 223 -1.77 -6.13 1.67
C GLY A 223 -0.61 -6.00 0.69
N VAL A 224 0.37 -6.88 0.82
CA VAL A 224 1.43 -7.01 -0.17
C VAL A 224 0.81 -7.47 -1.49
N ASN A 225 0.96 -6.65 -2.52
CA ASN A 225 0.54 -6.94 -3.89
C ASN A 225 1.70 -6.66 -4.85
N HIS A 226 1.50 -6.86 -6.16
CA HIS A 226 2.54 -6.73 -7.19
C HIS A 226 3.19 -5.33 -7.28
N LEU A 227 2.63 -4.31 -6.61
CA LEU A 227 3.13 -2.93 -6.53
C LEU A 227 4.00 -2.67 -5.30
N ALA A 228 4.15 -3.64 -4.39
CA ALA A 228 4.86 -3.44 -3.12
C ALA A 228 6.35 -3.10 -3.28
N ASP A 229 6.97 -3.31 -4.45
CA ASP A 229 8.34 -2.93 -4.78
C ASP A 229 8.46 -1.65 -5.62
N ARG A 230 7.38 -0.86 -5.73
CA ARG A 230 7.34 0.40 -6.49
C ARG A 230 7.46 1.62 -5.59
N THR A 231 8.18 2.63 -6.08
CA THR A 231 8.27 3.96 -5.48
C THR A 231 7.01 4.78 -5.76
N ASP A 232 6.82 5.85 -4.99
CA ASP A 232 5.71 6.79 -5.22
C ASP A 232 5.74 7.44 -6.60
N LEU A 233 6.92 7.69 -7.16
CA LEU A 233 7.07 8.24 -8.52
C LEU A 233 6.64 7.23 -9.59
N GLU A 234 7.02 5.97 -9.43
CA GLU A 234 6.58 4.91 -10.34
C GLU A 234 5.07 4.68 -10.24
N LEU A 235 4.51 4.70 -9.04
CA LEU A 235 3.06 4.62 -8.84
C LEU A 235 2.33 5.82 -9.42
N LYS A 236 2.92 7.02 -9.38
CA LYS A 236 2.35 8.22 -9.98
C LYS A 236 2.25 8.09 -11.51
N ALA A 237 3.23 7.45 -12.17
CA ALA A 237 3.18 7.21 -13.60
C ALA A 237 2.01 6.29 -14.01
N LEU A 238 1.55 5.40 -13.12
CA LEU A 238 0.37 4.56 -13.36
C LEU A 238 -0.96 5.33 -13.25
N ARG A 239 -0.95 6.56 -12.72
CA ARG A 239 -2.14 7.41 -12.55
C ARG A 239 -2.43 8.21 -13.80
N GLY A 240 -2.81 7.50 -14.85
CA GLY A 240 -3.04 8.03 -16.19
C GLY A 240 -4.28 8.91 -16.39
N LYS A 241 -5.10 9.14 -15.38
CA LYS A 241 -6.27 10.01 -15.56
C LYS A 241 -5.81 11.46 -15.69
N GLN A 242 -6.12 12.09 -16.82
CA GLN A 242 -5.89 13.52 -17.03
C GLN A 242 -7.16 14.32 -16.69
N TYR A 243 -7.03 15.64 -16.56
CA TYR A 243 -8.17 16.53 -16.33
C TYR A 243 -8.07 17.74 -17.24
N SER A 244 -9.04 17.86 -18.15
CA SER A 244 -9.31 19.09 -18.87
C SER A 244 -10.59 19.73 -18.33
N GLY A 245 -10.49 21.02 -18.00
CA GLY A 245 -11.65 21.80 -17.59
C GLY A 245 -12.56 22.13 -18.78
N GLY A 246 -13.81 22.46 -18.50
CA GLY A 246 -14.78 22.93 -19.50
C GLY A 246 -15.79 21.88 -19.94
N TYR A 247 -16.57 22.21 -20.96
CA TYR A 247 -17.59 21.31 -21.50
C TYR A 247 -16.94 20.20 -22.32
N ASN A 248 -17.20 18.96 -21.93
CA ASN A 248 -16.57 17.78 -22.52
C ASN A 248 -17.36 17.16 -23.69
N GLY A 249 -18.57 17.67 -24.02
CA GLY A 249 -19.43 17.12 -25.07
C GLY A 249 -20.50 16.13 -24.61
N GLY A 250 -20.55 15.80 -23.31
CA GLY A 250 -21.55 14.92 -22.73
C GLY A 250 -22.91 15.59 -22.57
N ALA A 251 -23.99 14.82 -22.72
CA ALA A 251 -25.33 15.29 -22.39
C ALA A 251 -25.50 15.46 -20.87
N PRO A 252 -26.34 16.40 -20.40
CA PRO A 252 -26.63 16.52 -18.98
C PRO A 252 -27.38 15.28 -18.47
N PHE A 253 -27.24 14.99 -17.17
CA PHE A 253 -27.98 13.91 -16.54
C PHE A 253 -29.50 14.12 -16.70
N PRO A 254 -30.24 13.16 -17.26
CA PRO A 254 -31.62 13.40 -17.70
C PRO A 254 -32.66 13.36 -16.57
N TYR A 255 -32.26 13.01 -15.35
CA TYR A 255 -33.19 12.84 -14.23
C TYR A 255 -33.17 14.05 -13.30
N THR A 256 -34.33 14.71 -13.15
CA THR A 256 -34.48 15.87 -12.25
C THR A 256 -34.91 15.48 -10.83
N ASN A 257 -35.62 14.35 -10.66
CA ASN A 257 -36.15 13.87 -9.37
C ASN A 257 -35.34 12.69 -8.80
N VAL A 258 -34.02 12.83 -8.70
CA VAL A 258 -33.11 11.76 -8.24
C VAL A 258 -33.54 11.14 -6.90
N LYS A 259 -33.97 11.98 -5.95
CA LYS A 259 -34.42 11.55 -4.60
C LYS A 259 -35.61 10.59 -4.62
N GLU A 260 -36.52 10.75 -5.57
CA GLU A 260 -37.68 9.85 -5.70
C GLU A 260 -37.27 8.53 -6.33
N LEU A 261 -36.41 8.59 -7.36
CA LEU A 261 -35.91 7.43 -8.09
C LEU A 261 -35.12 6.47 -7.20
N ILE A 262 -34.45 6.98 -6.16
CA ILE A 262 -33.69 6.15 -5.22
C ILE A 262 -34.54 5.15 -4.46
N ASN A 263 -35.79 5.50 -4.15
CA ASN A 263 -36.67 4.57 -3.45
C ASN A 263 -37.07 3.37 -4.33
N GLY A 264 -36.87 3.47 -5.64
CA GLY A 264 -37.16 2.42 -6.62
C GLY A 264 -35.96 1.59 -7.08
N ILE A 265 -34.76 1.80 -6.54
CA ILE A 265 -33.56 1.00 -6.86
C ILE A 265 -33.19 0.08 -5.70
N PRO A 266 -32.55 -1.07 -5.96
CA PRO A 266 -32.16 -2.00 -4.90
C PRO A 266 -31.11 -1.39 -3.96
N SER A 267 -31.16 -1.76 -2.68
CA SER A 267 -30.20 -1.33 -1.66
C SER A 267 -28.78 -1.85 -1.90
N ASN A 268 -28.65 -2.98 -2.59
CA ASN A 268 -27.39 -3.57 -3.01
C ASN A 268 -27.48 -3.94 -4.49
N LEU A 269 -26.47 -3.58 -5.28
CA LEU A 269 -26.38 -3.91 -6.69
C LEU A 269 -24.95 -4.29 -7.03
N ASP A 270 -24.78 -5.43 -7.69
CA ASP A 270 -23.49 -5.90 -8.19
C ASP A 270 -23.64 -6.43 -9.62
N TRP A 271 -23.24 -5.60 -10.59
CA TRP A 271 -23.31 -5.93 -12.01
C TRP A 271 -22.50 -7.16 -12.43
N ARG A 272 -21.53 -7.61 -11.60
CA ARG A 272 -20.79 -8.86 -11.85
C ARG A 272 -21.71 -10.07 -11.78
N LEU A 273 -22.66 -10.07 -10.85
CA LEU A 273 -23.63 -11.17 -10.68
C LEU A 273 -24.61 -11.27 -11.85
N TYR A 274 -24.76 -10.20 -12.62
CA TYR A 274 -25.64 -10.14 -13.79
C TYR A 274 -24.90 -10.31 -15.11
N GLY A 275 -23.57 -10.48 -15.12
CA GLY A 275 -22.76 -10.70 -16.33
C GLY A 275 -22.32 -9.43 -17.07
N ALA A 276 -22.59 -8.25 -16.53
CA ALA A 276 -22.28 -6.97 -17.18
C ALA A 276 -20.83 -6.48 -16.95
N VAL A 277 -19.96 -7.27 -16.32
CA VAL A 277 -18.59 -6.87 -15.95
C VAL A 277 -17.61 -7.96 -16.36
N THR A 278 -16.60 -7.60 -17.16
CA THR A 278 -15.57 -8.53 -17.66
C THR A 278 -14.60 -8.94 -16.55
N PRO A 279 -13.85 -10.05 -16.72
CA PRO A 279 -12.75 -10.35 -15.81
C PRO A 279 -11.82 -9.14 -15.68
N VAL A 280 -11.32 -8.92 -14.45
CA VAL A 280 -10.36 -7.85 -14.15
C VAL A 280 -9.16 -7.95 -15.09
N LYS A 281 -8.80 -6.81 -15.69
CA LYS A 281 -7.66 -6.66 -16.59
C LYS A 281 -6.51 -5.91 -15.88
N ASP A 282 -5.34 -5.87 -16.50
CA ASP A 282 -4.14 -5.25 -15.92
C ASP A 282 -3.54 -4.20 -16.87
N GLN A 283 -3.49 -2.94 -16.44
CA GLN A 283 -2.86 -1.85 -17.19
C GLN A 283 -1.33 -1.94 -17.21
N SER A 284 -0.73 -2.80 -16.39
CA SER A 284 0.71 -3.00 -16.25
C SER A 284 1.42 -1.67 -15.89
N VAL A 285 2.50 -1.33 -16.59
CA VAL A 285 3.32 -0.14 -16.35
C VAL A 285 2.82 1.12 -17.07
N CYS A 286 1.73 1.01 -17.81
CA CYS A 286 1.19 2.08 -18.65
C CYS A 286 0.10 2.86 -17.90
N GLY A 287 0.14 4.19 -17.97
CA GLY A 287 -0.88 5.09 -17.44
C GLY A 287 -2.13 5.11 -18.31
N SER A 288 -2.70 3.94 -18.61
CA SER A 288 -3.84 3.77 -19.52
C SER A 288 -5.16 3.49 -18.80
N CYS A 289 -5.25 3.66 -17.47
CA CYS A 289 -6.46 3.40 -16.69
C CYS A 289 -7.74 4.06 -17.28
N TRP A 290 -7.59 5.22 -17.91
CA TRP A 290 -8.66 5.91 -18.64
C TRP A 290 -9.28 5.03 -19.75
N SER A 291 -8.47 4.25 -20.46
CA SER A 291 -8.93 3.33 -21.51
C SER A 291 -9.65 2.11 -20.92
N PHE A 292 -9.20 1.62 -19.76
CA PHE A 292 -9.86 0.52 -19.04
C PHE A 292 -11.23 0.95 -18.51
N GLY A 293 -11.34 2.12 -17.86
CA GLY A 293 -12.63 2.67 -17.43
C GLY A 293 -13.59 2.93 -18.59
N THR A 294 -13.06 3.45 -19.71
CA THR A 294 -13.83 3.62 -20.96
C THR A 294 -14.36 2.27 -21.44
N THR A 295 -13.48 1.30 -21.68
CA THR A 295 -13.88 -0.01 -22.22
C THR A 295 -14.82 -0.76 -21.30
N GLY A 296 -14.59 -0.79 -19.98
CA GLY A 296 -15.48 -1.45 -19.01
C GLY A 296 -16.90 -0.87 -19.04
N THR A 297 -17.04 0.44 -19.20
CA THR A 297 -18.33 1.11 -19.37
C THR A 297 -19.03 0.69 -20.66
N ILE A 298 -18.28 0.65 -21.76
CA ILE A 298 -18.81 0.23 -23.07
C ILE A 298 -19.17 -1.26 -23.09
N GLU A 299 -18.36 -2.12 -22.47
CA GLU A 299 -18.63 -3.56 -22.31
C GLU A 299 -19.92 -3.78 -21.51
N GLY A 300 -20.10 -3.05 -20.41
CA GLY A 300 -21.34 -3.08 -19.62
C GLY A 300 -22.55 -2.61 -20.43
N ALA A 301 -22.47 -1.45 -21.09
CA ALA A 301 -23.55 -0.94 -21.93
C ALA A 301 -23.88 -1.89 -23.10
N TYR A 302 -22.88 -2.55 -23.67
CA TYR A 302 -23.05 -3.55 -24.71
C TYR A 302 -23.80 -4.77 -24.17
N PHE A 303 -23.42 -5.28 -23.00
CA PHE A 303 -24.11 -6.38 -22.34
C PHE A 303 -25.58 -6.05 -22.08
N LEU A 304 -25.88 -4.88 -21.52
CA LEU A 304 -27.27 -4.47 -21.25
C LEU A 304 -28.11 -4.38 -22.53
N LYS A 305 -27.49 -4.05 -23.67
CA LYS A 305 -28.19 -3.91 -24.95
C LYS A 305 -28.39 -5.24 -25.68
N TYR A 306 -27.39 -6.12 -25.68
CA TYR A 306 -27.36 -7.31 -26.52
C TYR A 306 -27.40 -8.64 -25.74
N GLY A 307 -27.41 -8.59 -24.41
CA GLY A 307 -27.58 -9.75 -23.53
C GLY A 307 -26.36 -10.69 -23.46
N HIS A 308 -25.21 -10.30 -24.00
CA HIS A 308 -23.99 -11.09 -23.95
C HIS A 308 -22.76 -10.21 -23.84
N GLN A 309 -21.69 -10.79 -23.33
CA GLN A 309 -20.47 -10.08 -22.99
C GLN A 309 -19.46 -10.12 -24.12
N VAL A 310 -18.76 -9.01 -24.32
CA VAL A 310 -17.66 -8.89 -25.28
C VAL A 310 -16.47 -8.20 -24.60
N ARG A 311 -15.28 -8.38 -25.16
CA ARG A 311 -14.06 -7.69 -24.72
C ARG A 311 -13.66 -6.67 -25.78
N PHE A 312 -13.65 -5.40 -25.41
CA PHE A 312 -13.21 -4.32 -26.28
C PHE A 312 -11.73 -4.01 -26.07
N SER A 313 -11.05 -3.60 -27.15
CA SER A 313 -9.62 -3.30 -27.15
C SER A 313 -9.31 -1.97 -26.47
N GLN A 314 -8.57 -2.01 -25.35
CA GLN A 314 -7.96 -0.83 -24.74
C GLN A 314 -6.85 -0.28 -25.62
N GLN A 315 -6.09 -1.17 -26.28
CA GLN A 315 -4.96 -0.82 -27.14
C GLN A 315 -5.42 0.06 -28.32
N ALA A 316 -6.60 -0.20 -28.88
CA ALA A 316 -7.15 0.65 -29.93
C ALA A 316 -7.38 2.10 -29.48
N LEU A 317 -7.80 2.32 -28.23
CA LEU A 317 -7.93 3.67 -27.68
C LEU A 317 -6.55 4.31 -27.49
N ILE A 318 -5.60 3.56 -26.93
CA ILE A 318 -4.22 4.02 -26.68
C ILE A 318 -3.55 4.45 -27.97
N ASP A 319 -3.67 3.65 -29.04
CA ASP A 319 -2.94 3.88 -30.28
C ASP A 319 -3.61 4.94 -31.17
N CYS A 320 -4.94 5.04 -31.15
CA CYS A 320 -5.68 5.78 -32.18
C CYS A 320 -6.36 7.08 -31.73
N SER A 321 -6.53 7.30 -30.42
CA SER A 321 -7.28 8.46 -29.92
C SER A 321 -6.43 9.72 -29.68
N TRP A 322 -5.16 9.72 -30.11
CA TRP A 322 -4.23 10.85 -29.97
C TRP A 322 -4.77 12.16 -30.56
N GLY A 323 -5.40 12.09 -31.74
CA GLY A 323 -6.02 13.26 -32.39
C GLY A 323 -7.19 13.88 -31.63
N PHE A 324 -7.71 13.18 -30.62
CA PHE A 324 -8.77 13.66 -29.72
C PHE A 324 -8.22 14.13 -28.38
N GLY A 325 -6.89 14.15 -28.21
CA GLY A 325 -6.18 14.69 -27.05
C GLY A 325 -5.94 13.71 -25.90
N ASN A 326 -6.16 12.40 -26.12
CA ASN A 326 -5.58 11.38 -25.26
C ASN A 326 -4.09 11.23 -25.60
N ASN A 327 -3.29 10.75 -24.64
CA ASN A 327 -1.84 10.64 -24.77
C ASN A 327 -1.35 9.22 -24.44
N GLY A 328 -2.10 8.21 -24.90
CA GLY A 328 -1.72 6.81 -24.72
C GLY A 328 -1.40 6.45 -23.26
N CYS A 329 -0.18 5.97 -23.02
CA CYS A 329 0.33 5.63 -21.70
C CYS A 329 0.65 6.81 -20.78
N ASP A 330 0.75 8.04 -21.30
CA ASP A 330 0.92 9.26 -20.49
C ASP A 330 -0.42 9.83 -19.99
N GLY A 331 -1.51 9.15 -20.35
CA GLY A 331 -2.83 9.39 -19.78
C GLY A 331 -3.86 9.95 -20.74
N GLY A 332 -5.08 10.05 -20.27
CA GLY A 332 -6.23 10.43 -21.08
C GLY A 332 -7.52 10.58 -20.30
N GLU A 333 -8.60 10.77 -21.05
CA GLU A 333 -9.94 11.03 -20.55
C GLU A 333 -10.95 10.21 -21.37
N ASP A 334 -11.91 9.62 -20.67
CA ASP A 334 -12.93 8.74 -21.24
C ASP A 334 -13.79 9.44 -22.31
N PHE A 335 -14.17 10.70 -22.09
CA PHE A 335 -14.97 11.45 -23.06
C PHE A 335 -14.28 11.63 -24.41
N ARG A 336 -12.93 11.75 -24.44
CA ARG A 336 -12.16 11.86 -25.68
C ARG A 336 -12.20 10.55 -26.46
N SER A 337 -12.15 9.43 -25.75
CA SER A 337 -12.37 8.10 -26.31
C SER A 337 -13.76 7.98 -26.92
N TYR A 338 -14.79 8.44 -26.22
CA TYR A 338 -16.17 8.42 -26.74
C TYR A 338 -16.32 9.28 -28.00
N GLN A 339 -15.73 10.47 -28.03
CA GLN A 339 -15.72 11.32 -29.23
C GLN A 339 -15.02 10.65 -30.42
N TRP A 340 -13.88 10.01 -30.17
CA TRP A 340 -13.17 9.22 -31.18
C TRP A 340 -14.06 8.07 -31.71
N MET A 341 -14.67 7.28 -30.83
CA MET A 341 -15.56 6.18 -31.21
C MET A 341 -16.74 6.66 -32.05
N MET A 342 -17.36 7.80 -31.69
CA MET A 342 -18.47 8.39 -32.44
C MET A 342 -18.05 8.84 -33.84
N LYS A 343 -16.84 9.40 -33.97
CA LYS A 343 -16.30 9.85 -35.26
C LYS A 343 -15.93 8.68 -36.18
N HIS A 344 -15.31 7.64 -35.62
CA HIS A 344 -14.74 6.53 -36.39
C HIS A 344 -15.69 5.35 -36.55
N GLY A 345 -16.83 5.35 -35.85
CA GLY A 345 -17.87 4.34 -36.04
C GLY A 345 -17.74 3.12 -35.13
N GLY A 346 -17.08 3.25 -33.98
CA GLY A 346 -17.06 2.28 -32.89
C GLY A 346 -15.67 1.95 -32.37
N LEU A 347 -15.61 0.93 -31.52
CA LEU A 347 -14.39 0.37 -30.95
C LEU A 347 -14.26 -1.12 -31.35
N PRO A 348 -13.07 -1.61 -31.74
CA PRO A 348 -12.90 -3.01 -32.12
C PRO A 348 -12.84 -3.92 -30.90
N LEU A 349 -13.10 -5.21 -31.14
CA LEU A 349 -12.89 -6.25 -30.14
C LEU A 349 -11.39 -6.42 -29.87
N GLU A 350 -11.06 -6.89 -28.67
CA GLU A 350 -9.68 -7.22 -28.28
C GLU A 350 -9.09 -8.28 -29.22
N ASP A 351 -9.86 -9.31 -29.57
CA ASP A 351 -9.41 -10.38 -30.47
C ASP A 351 -9.16 -9.90 -31.92
N ASP A 352 -9.87 -8.86 -32.36
CA ASP A 352 -9.71 -8.30 -33.71
C ASP A 352 -8.51 -7.34 -33.80
N TYR A 353 -8.33 -6.49 -32.78
CA TYR A 353 -7.24 -5.49 -32.73
C TYR A 353 -5.91 -6.09 -32.29
N GLY A 354 -5.95 -7.19 -31.53
CA GLY A 354 -4.79 -7.74 -30.85
C GLY A 354 -4.76 -7.39 -29.37
N GLY A 355 -3.98 -8.19 -28.64
CA GLY A 355 -3.86 -8.11 -27.19
C GLY A 355 -3.28 -6.78 -26.70
N TYR A 356 -3.61 -6.43 -25.46
CA TYR A 356 -3.07 -5.27 -24.78
C TYR A 356 -1.54 -5.37 -24.62
N LEU A 357 -0.81 -4.35 -25.04
CA LEU A 357 0.65 -4.33 -25.05
C LEU A 357 1.26 -3.65 -23.82
N GLY A 358 0.49 -2.81 -23.12
CA GLY A 358 1.03 -2.03 -22.00
C GLY A 358 2.04 -0.97 -22.41
N GLN A 359 1.97 -0.50 -23.65
CA GLN A 359 2.81 0.54 -24.24
C GLN A 359 2.07 1.20 -25.41
N ASP A 360 2.57 2.35 -25.87
CA ASP A 360 2.06 2.99 -27.08
C ASP A 360 2.43 2.17 -28.33
N GLY A 361 1.46 2.02 -29.23
CA GLY A 361 1.60 1.28 -30.48
C GLY A 361 1.18 2.09 -31.70
N TYR A 362 1.27 1.46 -32.87
CA TYR A 362 0.82 2.04 -34.12
C TYR A 362 -0.68 1.79 -34.31
N CYS A 363 -1.43 2.85 -34.55
CA CYS A 363 -2.85 2.74 -34.86
C CYS A 363 -3.10 1.95 -36.15
N HIS A 364 -3.91 0.90 -36.08
CA HIS A 364 -4.27 0.05 -37.22
C HIS A 364 -5.77 -0.31 -37.25
N VAL A 365 -6.63 0.60 -36.80
CA VAL A 365 -8.09 0.40 -36.76
C VAL A 365 -8.73 0.20 -38.13
N ASP A 366 -8.11 0.71 -39.20
CA ASP A 366 -8.64 0.57 -40.56
C ASP A 366 -8.61 -0.88 -41.06
N ASN A 367 -7.82 -1.75 -40.40
CA ASN A 367 -7.69 -3.16 -40.74
C ASN A 367 -8.65 -4.08 -39.95
N VAL A 368 -9.51 -3.53 -39.09
CA VAL A 368 -10.37 -4.31 -38.19
C VAL A 368 -11.82 -3.83 -38.18
N THR A 369 -12.71 -4.66 -37.64
CA THR A 369 -14.14 -4.32 -37.55
C THR A 369 -14.44 -3.52 -36.27
N LEU A 370 -15.13 -2.39 -36.41
CA LEU A 370 -15.55 -1.54 -35.28
C LEU A 370 -16.95 -1.92 -34.79
N THR A 371 -17.01 -2.71 -33.71
CA THR A 371 -18.24 -3.30 -33.16
C THR A 371 -18.90 -2.43 -32.09
N GLY A 372 -18.10 -1.78 -31.23
CA GLY A 372 -18.53 -1.00 -30.07
C GLY A 372 -19.08 0.38 -30.43
N LYS A 373 -20.19 0.44 -31.18
CA LYS A 373 -20.81 1.69 -31.62
C LYS A 373 -21.57 2.39 -30.50
N ILE A 374 -21.29 3.68 -30.30
CA ILE A 374 -22.03 4.56 -29.38
C ILE A 374 -22.65 5.75 -30.11
N LYS A 375 -23.74 6.28 -29.55
CA LYS A 375 -24.44 7.47 -30.09
C LYS A 375 -24.11 8.76 -29.33
N GLY A 376 -23.54 8.63 -28.13
CA GLY A 376 -23.30 9.72 -27.19
C GLY A 376 -23.01 9.18 -25.80
N TYR A 377 -22.80 10.10 -24.86
CA TYR A 377 -22.55 9.82 -23.45
C TYR A 377 -23.21 10.89 -22.59
N VAL A 378 -23.49 10.55 -21.34
CA VAL A 378 -24.17 11.40 -20.37
C VAL A 378 -23.23 11.65 -19.21
N ASN A 379 -23.09 12.90 -18.79
CA ASN A 379 -22.39 13.24 -17.56
C ASN A 379 -23.36 13.10 -16.39
N VAL A 380 -23.07 12.18 -15.47
CA VAL A 380 -23.75 12.14 -14.17
C VAL A 380 -23.43 13.42 -13.40
N THR A 381 -24.40 13.93 -12.65
CA THR A 381 -24.23 15.15 -11.84
C THR A 381 -23.03 15.01 -10.90
N SER A 382 -22.03 15.87 -11.07
CA SER A 382 -20.77 15.80 -10.32
C SER A 382 -21.00 15.98 -8.81
N GLY A 383 -20.45 15.07 -8.01
CA GLY A 383 -20.55 15.10 -6.55
C GLY A 383 -21.89 14.64 -5.98
N ASP A 384 -22.80 14.15 -6.82
CA ASP A 384 -24.12 13.64 -6.41
C ASP A 384 -24.08 12.09 -6.39
N GLU A 385 -23.88 11.53 -5.19
CA GLU A 385 -23.86 10.07 -4.98
C GLU A 385 -25.18 9.41 -5.37
N ASP A 386 -26.29 10.13 -5.19
CA ASP A 386 -27.62 9.64 -5.44
C ASP A 386 -27.88 9.54 -6.95
N ALA A 387 -27.39 10.53 -7.72
CA ALA A 387 -27.38 10.48 -9.17
C ALA A 387 -26.51 9.31 -9.69
N LEU A 388 -25.36 9.06 -9.06
CA LEU A 388 -24.50 7.92 -9.41
C LEU A 388 -25.19 6.59 -9.16
N LYS A 389 -25.87 6.40 -8.02
CA LYS A 389 -26.65 5.18 -7.72
C LYS A 389 -27.77 4.97 -8.74
N VAL A 390 -28.53 6.02 -9.06
CA VAL A 390 -29.59 5.96 -10.08
C VAL A 390 -29.03 5.60 -11.45
N ALA A 391 -27.89 6.19 -11.82
CA ALA A 391 -27.22 5.89 -13.07
C ALA A 391 -26.76 4.43 -13.13
N LEU A 392 -26.11 3.92 -12.07
CA LEU A 392 -25.65 2.53 -11.98
C LEU A 392 -26.81 1.55 -12.12
N ALA A 393 -27.92 1.80 -11.41
CA ALA A 393 -29.08 0.93 -11.42
C ALA A 393 -29.83 0.92 -12.75
N LYS A 394 -29.88 2.05 -13.46
CA LYS A 394 -30.65 2.18 -14.71
C LYS A 394 -29.84 1.92 -15.98
N HIS A 395 -28.53 2.16 -15.95
CA HIS A 395 -27.70 2.19 -17.17
C HIS A 395 -26.47 1.28 -17.14
N GLY A 396 -26.21 0.54 -16.05
CA GLY A 396 -25.10 -0.40 -15.98
C GLY A 396 -23.85 0.17 -15.31
N PRO A 397 -22.69 -0.50 -15.46
CA PRO A 397 -21.39 0.00 -15.02
C PRO A 397 -21.06 1.39 -15.59
N ILE A 398 -20.36 2.22 -14.81
CA ILE A 398 -20.07 3.63 -15.14
C ILE A 398 -18.59 3.92 -14.95
N SER A 399 -18.00 4.64 -15.91
CA SER A 399 -16.66 5.20 -15.82
C SER A 399 -16.63 6.31 -14.77
N VAL A 400 -15.75 6.17 -13.79
CA VAL A 400 -15.52 7.17 -12.75
C VAL A 400 -14.03 7.47 -12.62
N ALA A 401 -13.70 8.71 -12.31
CA ALA A 401 -12.34 9.10 -11.97
C ALA A 401 -12.24 9.40 -10.47
N ILE A 402 -11.32 8.71 -9.80
CA ILE A 402 -11.06 8.91 -8.36
C ILE A 402 -9.65 9.47 -8.13
N SER A 403 -9.49 10.20 -7.04
CA SER A 403 -8.16 10.62 -6.58
C SER A 403 -7.52 9.46 -5.83
N ILE A 404 -6.38 8.99 -6.34
CA ILE A 404 -5.55 7.99 -5.65
C ILE A 404 -4.53 8.77 -4.83
N ILE A 405 -4.81 8.96 -3.53
CA ILE A 405 -3.97 9.74 -2.62
C ILE A 405 -2.90 8.86 -2.00
N ASN A 406 -1.64 9.28 -2.12
CA ASN A 406 -0.53 8.74 -1.33
C ASN A 406 -0.48 9.45 0.02
N GLN A 407 -0.84 8.75 1.09
CA GLN A 407 -0.11 8.93 2.35
C GLN A 407 0.72 7.68 2.55
N THR A 408 1.74 7.53 1.70
CA THR A 408 2.56 6.32 1.48
C THR A 408 1.69 5.08 1.11
N SER A 409 2.01 4.38 0.03
CA SER A 409 1.48 3.05 -0.34
C SER A 409 -0.05 2.78 -0.41
N LEU A 410 -0.92 3.79 -0.56
CA LEU A 410 -2.30 3.59 -1.00
C LEU A 410 -2.37 3.64 -2.52
N THR A 411 -2.28 2.48 -3.16
CA THR A 411 -2.78 2.32 -4.53
C THR A 411 -4.04 1.48 -4.48
N ILE A 412 -5.19 2.16 -4.41
CA ILE A 412 -6.44 1.56 -4.86
C ILE A 412 -6.39 1.66 -6.38
N GLN A 413 -6.08 0.56 -7.04
CA GLN A 413 -6.26 0.46 -8.48
C GLN A 413 -7.76 0.25 -8.72
N CYS A 414 -8.51 1.34 -8.81
CA CYS A 414 -9.84 1.30 -9.42
C CYS A 414 -9.64 1.46 -10.93
N CYS A 415 -9.98 0.42 -11.67
CA CYS A 415 -10.41 0.51 -13.05
C CYS A 415 -11.87 0.07 -13.07
#